data_AF-A0A967LFC7-F1
#
_entry.id   AF-A0A967LFC7-F1
#
_cell.length_a   1.000
_cell.length_b   1.000
_cell.length_c   1.000
_cell.angle_alpha   90.00
_cell.angle_beta   90.00
_cell.angle_gamma   90.00
#
_symmetry.space_group_name_H-M   'P 1'
#
loop_
_entity.id
_entity.type
_entity.pdbx_description
1 polymer ?
#
loop_
_entity_poly.entity_id
_entity_poly.type
_entity_poly.pdbx_seq_one_letter_code
_entity_poly.pdbx_strand_id
1 'polypeptide(L)' 'GRLLSQTRNDDTGLVAFHWLQDKVHVNYLVTLAAGYFVKIEDRHRDIPIALYAPPSEKDQLPNTFRDTVKIMAYFEE' A
#
# COMPACT_ATOMS: atom_id res chain seq x y z
N GLY A 1 4.17 1.84 7.01
CA GLY A 1 3.28 2.69 7.82
C GLY A 1 1.97 1.99 8.08
N ARG A 2 1.25 2.39 9.12
CA ARG A 2 -0.04 1.83 9.53
C ARG A 2 -1.12 2.90 9.55
N LEU A 3 -2.33 2.52 9.16
CA LEU A 3 -3.51 3.38 9.26
C LEU A 3 -3.94 3.47 10.73
N LEU A 4 -3.99 4.68 11.28
CA LEU A 4 -4.43 4.95 12.65
C LEU A 4 -5.92 5.23 12.73
N SER A 5 -6.44 6.05 11.82
CA SER A 5 -7.86 6.40 11.78
C SER A 5 -8.31 6.78 10.38
N GLN A 6 -9.60 6.60 10.16
CA GLN A 6 -10.33 7.08 9.00
C GLN A 6 -11.60 7.78 9.49
N THR A 7 -11.77 9.05 9.15
CA THR A 7 -12.90 9.86 9.63
C THR A 7 -13.61 10.48 8.44
N ARG A 8 -14.91 10.21 8.31
CA ARG A 8 -15.78 10.84 7.32
C ARG A 8 -16.39 12.09 7.94
N ASN A 9 -16.40 13.18 7.19
CA ASN A 9 -17.19 14.37 7.48
C ASN A 9 -18.46 14.29 6.62
N ASP A 10 -19.62 14.16 7.24
CA ASP A 10 -20.89 13.93 6.53
C ASP A 10 -21.39 15.18 5.81
N ASP A 11 -21.09 16.38 6.32
CA ASP A 11 -21.49 17.66 5.72
C ASP A 11 -20.77 17.93 4.39
N THR A 12 -19.50 17.56 4.30
CA THR A 12 -18.64 17.80 3.13
C THR A 12 -18.45 16.57 2.25
N GLY A 13 -18.79 15.38 2.76
CA GLY A 13 -18.52 14.11 2.11
C GLY A 13 -17.04 13.69 2.09
N LEU A 14 -16.13 14.50 2.64
CA LEU A 14 -14.68 14.23 2.65
C LEU A 14 -14.33 13.14 3.66
N VAL A 15 -13.24 12.43 3.38
CA VAL A 15 -12.70 11.39 4.25
C VAL A 15 -11.23 11.71 4.56
N ALA A 16 -10.92 11.87 5.84
CA ALA A 16 -9.56 12.04 6.33
C ALA A 16 -8.96 10.68 6.73
N PHE A 17 -7.73 10.42 6.30
CA PHE A 17 -6.96 9.23 6.67
C PHE A 17 -5.71 9.65 7.44
N HIS A 18 -5.51 9.08 8.63
CA HIS A 18 -4.32 9.34 9.43
C HIS A 18 -3.39 8.13 9.39
N TRP A 19 -2.22 8.30 8.80
CA TRP A 19 -1.19 7.26 8.71
C TRP A 19 0.01 7.59 9.57
N LEU A 20 0.62 6.56 10.16
CA LEU A 20 1.85 6.67 10.94
C LEU A 20 2.94 5.78 10.39
N GLN A 21 4.15 6.32 10.27
CA GLN A 21 5.38 5.56 10.01
C GLN A 21 6.13 5.43 11.34
N ASP A 22 6.23 4.22 11.90
CA ASP A 22 6.79 4.01 13.25
C ASP A 22 8.32 4.21 13.33
N LYS A 23 9.00 4.39 12.18
CA LYS A 23 10.44 4.68 12.11
C LYS A 23 10.66 6.12 11.63
N VAL A 24 11.77 6.73 12.04
CA VAL A 24 12.17 8.05 11.53
C VAL A 24 12.58 7.88 10.07
N HIS A 25 11.96 8.67 9.19
CA HIS A 25 12.27 8.70 7.76
C HIS A 25 12.68 10.12 7.36
N VAL A 26 13.68 10.19 6.47
CA VAL A 26 13.99 11.40 5.71
C VAL A 26 12.85 11.73 4.75
N ASN A 27 12.61 13.03 4.52
CA ASN A 27 11.44 13.52 3.79
C ASN A 27 11.33 12.99 2.34
N TYR A 28 12.45 12.71 1.68
CA TYR A 28 12.44 12.18 0.30
C TYR A 28 11.88 10.75 0.19
N LEU A 29 11.70 10.04 1.31
CA LEU A 29 11.08 8.71 1.36
C LEU A 29 9.57 8.76 1.65
N VAL A 30 9.00 9.96 1.78
CA VAL A 30 7.56 10.13 2.03
C VAL A 30 6.81 10.16 0.69
N THR A 31 5.86 9.23 0.52
CA THR A 31 5.01 9.12 -0.66
C THR A 31 3.53 9.15 -0.24
N LEU A 32 2.71 9.88 -0.99
CA LEU A 32 1.24 9.88 -0.87
C LEU A 32 0.64 9.62 -2.25
N ALA A 33 -0.25 8.63 -2.34
CA ALA A 33 -1.02 8.33 -3.55
C ALA A 33 -2.52 8.32 -3.22
N ALA A 34 -3.32 9.07 -3.96
CA ALA A 34 -4.77 9.17 -3.80
C ALA A 34 -5.44 9.10 -5.16
N GLY A 35 -6.40 8.19 -5.31
CA GLY A 35 -7.06 7.94 -6.58
C GLY A 35 -7.85 6.64 -6.56
N TYR A 36 -8.46 6.30 -7.69
CA TYR A 36 -9.11 5.02 -7.88
C TYR A 36 -8.06 3.99 -8.28
N PHE A 37 -7.94 2.92 -7.50
CA PHE A 37 -7.01 1.83 -7.76
C PHE A 37 -7.72 0.49 -7.69
N VAL A 38 -7.27 -0.45 -8.52
CA VAL A 38 -7.50 -1.87 -8.29
C VAL A 38 -6.38 -2.41 -7.40
N LYS A 39 -6.69 -3.42 -6.59
CA LYS A 39 -5.78 -4.00 -5.61
C LYS A 39 -5.71 -5.51 -5.81
N ILE A 40 -4.50 -6.06 -5.77
CA ILE A 40 -4.29 -7.48 -5.46
C ILE A 40 -3.55 -7.59 -4.14
N GLU A 41 -3.86 -8.63 -3.39
CA GLU A 41 -3.24 -8.94 -2.12
C GLU A 41 -2.57 -10.29 -2.17
N ASP A 42 -1.39 -10.36 -1.55
CA ASP A 42 -0.65 -11.56 -1.26
C ASP A 42 -0.09 -11.45 0.17
N ARG A 43 0.65 -12.46 0.63
CA ARG A 43 1.23 -12.47 1.98
C ARG A 43 2.53 -13.24 2.00
N HIS A 44 3.54 -12.69 2.68
CA HIS A 44 4.73 -13.43 3.09
C HIS A 44 4.69 -13.63 4.60
N ARG A 45 4.53 -14.87 5.07
CA ARG A 45 4.28 -15.20 6.49
C ARG A 45 3.07 -14.44 7.05
N ASP A 46 3.28 -13.50 7.96
CA ASP A 46 2.27 -12.63 8.57
C ASP A 46 2.27 -11.21 7.97
N ILE A 47 3.13 -10.93 7.01
CA ILE A 47 3.29 -9.61 6.39
C ILE A 47 2.39 -9.53 5.14
N PRO A 48 1.35 -8.67 5.13
CA PRO A 48 0.50 -8.47 3.97
C PRO A 48 1.25 -7.68 2.88
N ILE A 49 1.11 -8.13 1.64
CA ILE A 49 1.67 -7.48 0.46
C ILE A 49 0.51 -7.03 -0.41
N ALA A 50 0.39 -5.72 -0.62
CA ALA A 50 -0.67 -5.14 -1.43
C ALA A 50 -0.06 -4.42 -2.63
N LEU A 51 -0.56 -4.74 -3.83
CA LEU A 51 -0.16 -4.09 -5.07
C LEU A 51 -1.36 -3.34 -5.64
N TYR A 52 -1.11 -2.11 -6.04
CA TYR A 52 -2.12 -1.20 -6.56
C TYR A 52 -1.76 -0.77 -7.97
N ALA A 53 -2.74 -0.73 -8.86
CA ALA A 53 -2.62 -0.15 -10.19
C ALA A 53 -3.87 0.67 -10.55
N PRO A 54 -3.76 1.64 -11.48
CA PRO A 54 -4.93 2.25 -12.09
C PRO A 54 -5.84 1.18 -12.72
N PRO A 55 -7.18 1.33 -12.70
CA PRO A 55 -8.09 0.35 -13.29
C PRO A 55 -7.81 0.02 -14.76
N SER A 56 -7.31 1.00 -15.53
CA SER A 56 -6.92 0.83 -16.94
C SER A 56 -5.73 -0.11 -17.15
N GLU A 57 -4.96 -0.40 -16.10
CA GLU A 57 -3.75 -1.22 -16.13
C GLU A 57 -3.90 -2.52 -15.33
N LYS A 58 -5.13 -2.88 -14.94
CA LYS A 58 -5.42 -4.06 -14.11
C LYS A 58 -4.73 -5.34 -14.62
N ASP A 59 -4.68 -5.55 -15.93
CA ASP A 59 -4.13 -6.75 -16.52
C ASP A 59 -2.59 -6.83 -16.42
N GLN A 60 -1.92 -5.72 -16.10
CA GLN A 60 -0.48 -5.66 -15.84
C GLN A 60 -0.12 -5.97 -14.38
N LEU A 61 -1.10 -5.83 -13.47
CA LEU A 61 -0.89 -5.96 -12.04
C LEU A 61 -0.28 -7.32 -11.62
N PRO A 62 -0.67 -8.49 -12.19
CA PRO A 62 -0.07 -9.78 -11.84
C PRO A 62 1.41 -9.93 -12.19
N ASN A 63 1.92 -9.14 -13.14
CA ASN A 63 3.33 -9.16 -13.54
C ASN A 63 4.19 -8.25 -12.65
N THR A 64 3.56 -7.30 -11.96
CA THR A 64 4.25 -6.31 -11.14
C THR A 64 4.63 -6.92 -9.80
N PHE A 65 5.86 -6.73 -9.33
CA PHE A 65 6.31 -7.16 -7.99
C PHE A 65 6.09 -8.65 -7.66
N ARG A 66 5.88 -9.50 -8.68
CA ARG A 66 5.64 -10.96 -8.56
C ARG A 66 6.69 -11.68 -7.74
N ASP A 67 7.93 -11.21 -7.80
CA ASP A 67 9.05 -11.84 -7.10
C ASP A 67 9.29 -11.25 -5.70
N THR A 68 8.48 -10.29 -5.23
CA THR A 68 8.65 -9.66 -3.90
C THR A 68 8.67 -10.69 -2.77
N VAL A 69 7.73 -11.65 -2.79
CA VAL A 69 7.69 -12.74 -1.80
C VAL A 69 8.96 -13.58 -1.84
N LYS A 70 9.48 -13.88 -3.03
CA LYS A 70 10.72 -14.66 -3.19
C LYS A 70 11.95 -13.88 -2.71
N ILE A 71 11.99 -12.57 -2.97
CA ILE A 71 13.05 -11.67 -2.51
C ILE A 71 13.05 -11.62 -0.98
N MET A 72 11.88 -11.49 -0.36
CA MET A 72 11.76 -11.53 1.10
C MET A 72 12.26 -12.85 1.68
N ALA A 73 11.84 -13.98 1.11
CA ALA A 73 12.30 -15.29 1.55
C ALA A 73 13.83 -15.42 1.46
N TYR A 74 14.43 -15.00 0.35
CA TYR A 74 15.88 -15.04 0.13
C TYR A 74 16.67 -14.22 1.16
N PHE A 75 16.20 -13.05 1.56
CA PHE A 75 16.89 -12.20 2.55
C PHE A 75 16.67 -12.65 4.01
N GLU A 76 15.77 -13.60 4.26
CA GLU A 76 15.48 -14.14 5.59
C GLU A 76 16.17 -15.49 5.86
N GLU A 77 16.82 -16.08 4.85
CA GLU A 77 17.74 -17.22 4.99
C GLU A 77 19.07 -16.79 5.63
#